data_AF-A0A9Q3CAP3-F1
#
_entry.id   AF-A0A9Q3CAP3-F1
#
_cell.length_a   1.000
_cell.length_b   1.000
_cell.length_c   1.000
_cell.angle_alpha   90.00
_cell.angle_beta   90.00
_cell.angle_gamma   90.00
#
_symmetry.space_group_name_H-M   'P 1'
#
loop_
_entity.id
_entity.type
_entity.pdbx_description
1 polymer ?
#
loop_
_entity_poly.entity_id
_entity_poly.type
_entity_poly.pdbx_seq_one_letter_code
_entity_poly.pdbx_strand_id
1 'polypeptide(L)'
;MSNYDPIEEFLNEFREGQFSTNLTKEQKLSLLKILRKNRPEFSIGEEPLFKMRGHDIELYINVERPDPPMLRRPPYPASLETRKEIEKHINELLDMGVIRKIGQNKIV
;
A
#
# COMPACT_ATOMS: atom_id res chain seq x y z
N MET A 1 21.16 -20.31 25.90
CA MET A 1 21.31 -20.31 24.42
C MET A 1 19.91 -20.25 23.85
N SER A 2 19.50 -19.12 23.26
CA SER A 2 18.15 -19.02 22.69
C SER A 2 18.05 -19.94 21.49
N ASN A 3 17.02 -20.78 21.48
CA ASN A 3 16.71 -21.69 20.38
C ASN A 3 16.20 -20.82 19.22
N TYR A 4 17.12 -20.36 18.37
CA TYR A 4 16.79 -19.52 17.23
C TYR A 4 16.21 -20.41 16.13
N ASP A 5 14.88 -20.42 15.98
CA ASP A 5 14.21 -21.06 14.85
C ASP A 5 13.98 -20.03 13.74
N PRO A 6 14.74 -20.10 12.62
CA PRO A 6 14.60 -19.16 11.50
C PRO A 6 13.20 -19.18 10.86
N ILE A 7 12.42 -20.25 11.10
CA ILE A 7 11.06 -20.42 10.60
C ILE A 7 10.09 -19.53 11.38
N GLU A 8 10.23 -19.45 12.71
CA GLU A 8 9.32 -18.72 13.60
C GLU A 8 9.44 -17.20 13.43
N GLU A 9 10.67 -16.71 13.25
CA GLU A 9 10.93 -15.29 12.96
C GLU A 9 10.31 -14.84 11.63
N PHE A 10 10.37 -15.67 10.58
CA PHE A 10 9.83 -15.32 9.27
C PHE A 10 8.31 -15.53 9.17
N LEU A 11 7.73 -16.48 9.92
CA LEU A 11 6.28 -16.57 10.10
C LEU A 11 5.72 -15.32 10.80
N ASN A 12 6.46 -14.76 11.75
CA ASN A 12 6.09 -13.50 12.38
C ASN A 12 6.22 -12.30 11.43
N GLU A 13 7.14 -12.34 10.47
CA GLU A 13 7.30 -11.33 9.43
C GLU A 13 6.12 -11.36 8.42
N PHE A 14 5.70 -12.55 7.99
CA PHE A 14 4.54 -12.74 7.12
C PHE A 14 3.27 -12.90 7.97
N ARG A 15 2.81 -11.79 8.57
CA ARG A 15 1.68 -11.74 9.52
C ARG A 15 0.40 -12.46 9.07
N GLU A 16 0.20 -12.66 7.77
CA GLU A 16 -1.00 -13.28 7.19
C GLU A 16 -0.73 -14.58 6.42
N GLY A 17 0.53 -15.06 6.40
CA GLY A 17 0.94 -16.22 5.60
C GLY A 17 0.91 -17.54 6.38
N GLN A 18 0.40 -18.61 5.77
CA GLN A 18 0.51 -19.98 6.30
C GLN A 18 1.18 -20.90 5.27
N PHE A 19 2.10 -21.76 5.75
CA PHE A 19 2.60 -22.86 4.92
C PHE A 19 1.57 -23.98 4.85
N SER A 20 1.46 -24.61 3.67
CA SER A 20 0.69 -25.83 3.52
C SER A 20 1.15 -26.92 4.52
N THR A 21 0.18 -27.65 5.06
CA THR A 21 0.41 -28.81 5.96
C THR A 21 1.09 -29.98 5.24
N ASN A 22 0.99 -30.04 3.92
CA ASN A 22 1.54 -31.13 3.10
C ASN A 22 3.05 -31.00 2.84
N LEU A 23 3.66 -29.89 3.23
CA LEU A 23 5.08 -29.64 3.01
C LEU A 23 5.94 -30.22 4.14
N THR A 24 7.00 -30.94 3.78
CA THR A 24 7.99 -31.41 4.75
C THR A 24 8.80 -30.22 5.31
N LYS A 25 9.46 -30.44 6.45
CA LYS A 25 10.31 -29.40 7.07
C LYS A 25 11.40 -28.89 6.12
N GLU A 26 12.01 -29.79 5.35
CA GLU A 26 13.04 -29.46 4.36
C GLU A 26 12.50 -28.61 3.21
N GLN A 27 11.29 -28.92 2.72
CA GLN A 27 10.64 -28.14 1.65
C GLN A 27 10.28 -26.74 2.13
N LYS A 28 9.76 -26.61 3.36
CA LYS A 28 9.49 -25.30 3.98
C LYS A 28 10.77 -24.47 4.10
N LEU A 29 11.87 -25.07 4.55
CA LEU A 29 13.18 -24.40 4.61
C LEU A 29 13.69 -23.97 3.23
N SER A 30 13.49 -24.80 2.20
CA SER A 30 13.85 -24.45 0.81
C SER A 30 13.04 -23.26 0.29
N LEU A 31 11.72 -23.28 0.50
CA LEU A 31 10.82 -22.17 0.18
C LEU A 31 11.23 -20.88 0.90
N LEU A 32 11.54 -20.96 2.19
CA LEU A 32 12.00 -19.82 2.97
C LEU A 32 13.29 -19.20 2.41
N LYS A 33 14.24 -20.02 1.95
CA LYS A 33 15.46 -19.51 1.30
C LYS A 33 15.14 -18.73 0.02
N ILE A 34 14.19 -19.22 -0.78
CA ILE A 34 13.76 -18.56 -2.02
C ILE A 34 13.06 -17.24 -1.71
N LEU A 35 12.12 -17.24 -0.75
CA LEU A 35 11.39 -16.05 -0.33
C LEU A 35 12.33 -14.98 0.23
N ARG A 36 13.32 -15.36 1.06
CA ARG A 36 14.36 -14.44 1.54
C ARG A 36 15.23 -13.89 0.42
N LYS A 37 15.63 -14.74 -0.53
CA LYS A 37 16.46 -14.33 -1.67
C LYS A 37 15.74 -13.29 -2.53
N ASN A 38 14.44 -13.46 -2.72
CA ASN A 38 13.62 -12.61 -3.58
C ASN A 38 12.78 -11.59 -2.78
N ARG A 39 13.10 -11.35 -1.50
CA ARG A 39 12.40 -10.40 -0.63
C ARG A 39 12.09 -9.04 -1.27
N PRO A 40 13.02 -8.36 -1.98
CA PRO A 40 12.74 -7.04 -2.56
C PRO A 40 11.74 -7.05 -3.72
N GLU A 41 11.42 -8.23 -4.29
CA GLU A 41 10.43 -8.35 -5.37
C GLU A 41 9.00 -8.49 -4.82
N PHE A 42 8.84 -8.76 -3.52
CA PHE A 42 7.54 -8.88 -2.88
C PHE A 42 7.13 -7.56 -2.23
N SER A 43 5.88 -7.16 -2.43
CA SER A 43 5.28 -6.04 -1.71
C SER A 43 4.96 -6.44 -0.26
N ILE A 44 5.97 -6.35 0.63
CA ILE A 44 5.83 -6.67 2.07
C ILE A 44 5.17 -5.51 2.85
N GLY A 45 4.67 -4.49 2.16
CA GLY A 45 3.95 -3.35 2.74
C GLY A 45 4.85 -2.25 3.32
N GLU A 46 6.16 -2.48 3.41
CA GLU A 46 7.15 -1.49 3.87
C GLU A 46 7.75 -0.65 2.73
N GLU A 47 7.61 -1.09 1.48
CA GLU A 47 8.13 -0.34 0.34
C GLU A 47 7.12 0.72 -0.14
N PRO A 48 7.55 1.97 -0.38
CA PRO A 48 6.68 2.97 -0.97
C PRO A 48 6.25 2.51 -2.37
N LEU A 49 4.94 2.50 -2.62
CA LEU A 49 4.33 2.11 -3.91
C LEU A 49 4.93 2.86 -5.12
N PHE A 50 5.60 4.00 -4.88
CA PHE A 50 6.17 4.91 -5.88
C PHE A 50 7.60 4.63 -6.33
N LYS A 51 8.16 3.44 -6.08
CA LYS A 51 9.54 3.12 -6.52
C LYS A 51 9.69 3.00 -8.05
N MET A 52 8.59 3.08 -8.81
CA MET A 52 8.60 3.07 -10.28
C MET A 52 8.77 4.48 -10.86
N ARG A 53 9.94 4.77 -11.45
CA ARG A 53 10.21 6.03 -12.15
C ARG A 53 9.67 5.99 -13.58
N GLY A 54 9.02 7.06 -14.04
CA GLY A 54 8.68 7.28 -15.46
C GLY A 54 7.23 6.95 -15.86
N HIS A 55 6.27 7.03 -14.95
CA HIS A 55 4.83 6.87 -15.24
C HIS A 55 4.04 8.15 -14.92
N ASP A 56 4.65 9.30 -15.18
CA ASP A 56 3.93 10.57 -15.10
C ASP A 56 2.92 10.61 -16.27
N ILE A 57 1.64 10.82 -15.94
CA ILE A 57 0.56 10.88 -16.92
C ILE A 57 0.13 12.33 -17.05
N GLU A 58 0.22 12.87 -18.27
CA GLU A 58 -0.40 14.14 -18.61
C GLU A 58 -1.82 13.88 -19.14
N LEU A 59 -2.81 14.43 -18.44
CA LEU A 59 -4.22 14.33 -18.82
C LEU A 59 -4.65 15.64 -19.48
N TYR A 60 -4.98 15.57 -20.77
CA TYR A 60 -5.51 16.70 -21.54
C TYR A 60 -7.04 16.61 -21.58
N ILE A 61 -7.70 17.68 -21.17
CA ILE A 61 -9.16 17.76 -21.22
C ILE A 61 -9.57 18.43 -22.54
N ASN A 62 -10.35 17.73 -23.36
CA ASN A 62 -10.86 18.24 -24.64
C ASN A 62 -12.20 18.99 -24.51
N VAL A 63 -12.46 19.67 -23.38
CA VAL A 63 -13.71 20.42 -23.18
C VAL A 63 -13.46 21.91 -23.07
N GLU A 64 -14.39 22.70 -23.60
CA GLU A 64 -14.40 24.15 -23.43
C GLU A 64 -14.85 24.52 -22.00
N ARG A 65 -14.42 25.72 -21.56
CA ARG A 65 -14.67 26.28 -20.22
C ARG A 65 -16.13 26.12 -19.74
N PRO A 66 -16.37 25.95 -18.42
CA PRO A 66 -15.50 26.38 -17.33
C PRO A 66 -14.54 25.30 -16.79
N ASP A 67 -13.27 25.69 -16.70
CA ASP A 67 -12.19 24.97 -16.04
C ASP A 67 -11.68 25.85 -14.88
N PRO A 68 -11.58 25.35 -13.63
CA PRO A 68 -11.89 23.99 -13.18
C PRO A 68 -13.39 23.66 -13.09
N PRO A 69 -13.77 22.39 -13.30
CA PRO A 69 -15.13 21.94 -13.04
C PRO A 69 -15.43 22.21 -11.56
N MET A 70 -16.46 23.01 -11.33
CA MET A 70 -16.84 23.43 -10.00
C MET A 70 -17.20 22.17 -9.18
N LEU A 71 -16.41 21.87 -8.13
CA LEU A 71 -16.68 20.80 -7.16
C LEU A 71 -17.94 21.18 -6.36
N ARG A 72 -19.11 21.00 -6.98
CA ARG A 72 -20.38 21.57 -6.51
C ARG A 72 -21.13 20.73 -5.50
N ARG A 73 -20.66 19.53 -5.17
CA ARG A 73 -21.42 18.64 -4.28
C ARG A 73 -20.70 18.54 -2.94
N PRO A 74 -21.38 18.86 -1.83
CA PRO A 74 -20.83 18.52 -0.53
C PRO A 74 -20.58 17.00 -0.49
N PRO A 75 -19.52 16.53 0.20
CA PRO A 75 -19.30 15.11 0.37
C PRO A 75 -20.56 14.48 0.96
N TYR A 76 -20.92 13.30 0.47
CA TYR A 76 -22.07 12.56 0.98
C TYR A 76 -21.88 12.32 2.49
N PRO A 77 -22.94 12.48 3.31
CA PRO A 77 -22.83 12.23 4.74
C PRO A 77 -22.44 10.76 5.00
N ALA A 78 -21.29 10.54 5.62
CA ALA A 78 -20.87 9.24 6.12
C ALA A 78 -21.25 9.08 7.59
N SER A 79 -21.48 7.83 8.03
CA SER A 79 -21.63 7.53 9.45
C SER A 79 -20.33 7.85 10.21
N LEU A 80 -20.42 8.06 11.53
CA LEU A 80 -19.24 8.33 12.36
C LEU A 80 -18.22 7.19 12.32
N GLU A 81 -18.70 5.95 12.31
CA GLU A 81 -17.87 4.75 12.22
C GLU A 81 -17.17 4.66 10.87
N THR A 82 -17.92 4.81 9.78
CA THR A 82 -17.37 4.82 8.43
C THR A 82 -16.34 5.94 8.24
N ARG A 83 -16.58 7.12 8.81
CA ARG A 83 -15.64 8.24 8.74
C ARG A 83 -14.31 7.92 9.42
N LYS A 84 -14.32 7.25 10.58
CA LYS A 84 -13.10 6.86 11.30
C LYS A 84 -12.27 5.85 10.52
N GLU A 85 -12.90 4.84 9.93
CA GLU A 85 -12.20 3.84 9.11
C GLU A 85 -11.61 4.47 7.85
N ILE A 86 -12.36 5.35 7.18
CA ILE A 86 -11.84 6.11 6.03
C ILE A 86 -10.66 7.00 6.43
N GLU A 87 -10.74 7.68 7.58
CA GLU A 87 -9.68 8.56 8.07
C GLU A 87 -8.37 7.80 8.32
N LYS A 88 -8.45 6.57 8.84
CA LYS A 88 -7.28 5.69 8.97
C LYS A 88 -6.58 5.46 7.63
N HIS A 89 -7.34 5.06 6.61
CA HIS A 89 -6.79 4.83 5.28
C HIS A 89 -6.29 6.10 4.58
N ILE A 90 -6.97 7.24 4.79
CA ILE A 90 -6.49 8.52 4.28
C ILE A 90 -5.12 8.87 4.88
N ASN A 91 -4.92 8.65 6.18
CA ASN A 91 -3.64 8.90 6.83
C ASN A 91 -2.53 7.97 6.29
N GLU A 92 -2.83 6.68 6.10
CA GLU A 92 -1.90 5.73 5.48
C GLU A 92 -1.46 6.20 4.07
N LEU A 93 -2.41 6.66 3.24
CA LEU A 93 -2.13 7.16 1.89
C LEU A 93 -1.36 8.49 1.89
N LEU A 94 -1.57 9.35 2.89
CA LEU A 94 -0.80 10.59 3.07
C LEU A 94 0.66 10.28 3.44
N ASP A 95 0.87 9.36 4.38
CA ASP A 95 2.20 8.94 4.84
C ASP A 95 2.99 8.26 3.72
N MET A 96 2.31 7.48 2.87
CA MET A 96 2.90 6.89 1.66
C MET A 96 3.16 7.89 0.53
N GLY A 97 2.69 9.13 0.64
CA GLY A 97 2.81 10.14 -0.41
C GLY A 97 1.92 9.90 -1.63
N VAL A 98 0.91 9.02 -1.53
CA VAL A 98 -0.03 8.71 -2.62
C VAL A 98 -0.97 9.88 -2.89
N ILE A 99 -1.48 10.47 -1.81
CA ILE A 99 -2.34 11.65 -1.87
C ILE A 99 -1.64 12.81 -1.16
N ARG A 100 -1.99 14.03 -1.55
CA ARG A 100 -1.46 15.25 -0.92
C ARG A 100 -2.54 16.31 -0.80
N LYS A 101 -2.40 17.17 0.19
CA LYS A 101 -3.26 18.33 0.34
C LYS A 101 -2.98 19.34 -0.76
N ILE A 102 -3.95 19.57 -1.64
CA ILE A 102 -3.95 20.70 -2.57
C ILE A 102 -4.73 21.84 -1.93
N GLY A 103 -4.08 22.99 -1.73
CA GLY A 103 -4.77 24.20 -1.30
C GLY A 103 -5.56 24.81 -2.46
N GLN A 104 -6.66 25.51 -2.15
CA GLN A 104 -7.52 26.17 -3.15
C GLN A 104 -6.82 27.24 -4.02
N ASN A 105 -5.53 27.53 -3.78
CA ASN A 105 -4.77 28.60 -4.44
C ASN A 105 -3.49 28.13 -5.16
N LYS A 106 -3.37 26.87 -5.56
CA LYS A 106 -2.31 26.49 -6.52
C LYS A 106 -2.95 26.18 -7.87
N ILE A 107 -2.89 27.18 -8.75
CA ILE A 107 -2.95 26.98 -10.19
C ILE A 107 -1.74 26.09 -10.50
N VAL A 108 -2.01 24.85 -10.91
CA VAL A 108 -1.01 24.00 -11.58
C VAL A 108 -1.05 24.41 -13.05
#